data_AF-A0A7W1KLE9-F1
#
_entry.id   AF-A0A7W1KLE9-F1
#
_cell.length_a   1.000
_cell.length_b   1.000
_cell.length_c   1.000
_cell.angle_alpha   90.00
_cell.angle_beta   90.00
_cell.angle_gamma   90.00
#
_symmetry.space_group_name_H-M   'P 1'
#
loop_
_entity.id
_entity.type
_entity.pdbx_description
1 polymer ?
#
loop_
_entity_poly.entity_id
_entity_poly.type
_entity_poly.pdbx_seq_one_letter_code
_entity_poly.pdbx_strand_id
1 'polypeptide(L)'
;AQENAAIIADQRTQIALLAGEVDTLGKERNTLRGHVASLISYKNTVYYAVGTKDELIKNGVVTKEGSKFLVFGGTRLEPARNLNPAAFTAIDKTQTHSIALPRIDRKYKIVSRQSPEFLSGDVNPKGEVKGVVEIVAPEEFWSPSKYLIMVQN
;
A
#
# COMPACT_ATOMS: atom_id res chain seq x y z
N ALA A 1 -67.38 11.20 5.28
CA ALA A 1 -66.73 10.45 6.38
C ALA A 1 -65.95 9.24 5.86
N GLN A 2 -66.59 8.36 5.07
CA GLN A 2 -65.96 7.15 4.52
C GLN A 2 -64.82 7.44 3.53
N GLU A 3 -64.96 8.47 2.69
CA GLU A 3 -63.93 8.92 1.73
C GLU A 3 -62.65 9.41 2.41
N ASN A 4 -62.76 10.26 3.45
CA ASN A 4 -61.62 10.71 4.23
C ASN A 4 -60.88 9.55 4.93
N ALA A 5 -61.61 8.53 5.39
CA ALA A 5 -61.01 7.35 5.99
C ALA A 5 -60.21 6.52 4.97
N ALA A 6 -60.71 6.41 3.73
CA ALA A 6 -60.00 5.73 2.64
C ALA A 6 -58.72 6.47 2.25
N ILE A 7 -58.75 7.81 2.15
CA ILE A 7 -57.57 8.63 1.85
C ILE A 7 -56.49 8.49 2.94
N ILE A 8 -56.89 8.51 4.21
CA ILE A 8 -55.94 8.33 5.34
C ILE A 8 -55.31 6.93 5.30
N ALA A 9 -56.07 5.90 4.95
CA ALA A 9 -55.56 4.53 4.86
C ALA A 9 -54.54 4.39 3.71
N ASP A 10 -54.82 5.00 2.56
CA ASP A 10 -53.90 5.04 1.42
C ASP A 10 -52.60 5.78 1.77
N GLN A 11 -52.71 6.98 2.37
CA GLN A 11 -51.55 7.76 2.81
C GLN A 11 -50.68 6.99 3.81
N ARG A 12 -51.27 6.26 4.76
CA ARG A 12 -50.52 5.40 5.69
C ARG A 12 -49.76 4.31 4.97
N THR A 13 -50.35 3.72 3.94
CA THR A 13 -49.72 2.69 3.12
C THR A 13 -48.54 3.27 2.33
N GLN A 14 -48.71 4.43 1.71
CA GLN A 14 -47.63 5.13 1.02
C GLN A 14 -46.48 5.52 1.97
N ILE A 15 -46.79 6.04 3.16
CA ILE A 15 -45.78 6.37 4.18
C ILE A 15 -45.00 5.11 4.61
N ALA A 16 -45.67 3.98 4.79
CA ALA A 16 -45.01 2.72 5.15
C ALA A 16 -44.07 2.22 4.04
N LEU A 17 -44.50 2.33 2.77
CA LEU A 17 -43.66 1.99 1.61
C LEU A 17 -42.44 2.89 1.52
N LEU A 18 -42.64 4.21 1.59
CA LEU A 18 -41.56 5.19 1.56
C LEU A 18 -40.58 5.03 2.72
N ALA A 19 -41.08 4.73 3.93
CA ALA A 19 -40.21 4.44 5.07
C ALA A 19 -39.35 3.19 4.83
N GLY A 20 -39.91 2.16 4.21
CA GLY A 20 -39.17 0.96 3.80
C GLY A 20 -38.12 1.23 2.73
N GLU A 21 -38.43 2.09 1.75
CA GLU A 21 -37.48 2.51 0.71
C GLU A 21 -36.34 3.34 1.30
N VAL A 22 -36.63 4.29 2.18
CA VAL A 22 -35.61 5.10 2.89
C VAL A 22 -34.69 4.22 3.74
N ASP A 23 -35.22 3.21 4.43
CA ASP A 23 -34.41 2.25 5.20
C ASP A 23 -33.50 1.43 4.26
N THR A 24 -34.04 0.94 3.14
CA THR A 24 -33.28 0.17 2.15
C THR A 24 -32.15 1.00 1.54
N LEU A 25 -32.45 2.22 1.08
CA LEU A 25 -31.46 3.16 0.57
C LEU A 25 -30.40 3.53 1.62
N GLY A 26 -30.81 3.65 2.89
CA GLY A 26 -29.90 3.87 4.02
C GLY A 26 -28.90 2.72 4.18
N LYS A 27 -29.37 1.47 4.10
CA LYS A 27 -28.51 0.27 4.17
C LYS A 27 -27.54 0.20 2.99
N GLU A 28 -28.04 0.38 1.77
CA GLU A 28 -27.21 0.35 0.55
C GLU A 28 -26.11 1.41 0.58
N ARG A 29 -26.45 2.64 1.00
CA ARG A 29 -25.48 3.73 1.17
C ARG A 29 -24.37 3.34 2.15
N ASN A 30 -24.72 2.75 3.29
CA ASN A 30 -23.75 2.37 4.30
C ASN A 30 -22.81 1.26 3.79
N THR A 31 -23.35 0.26 3.11
CA THR A 31 -22.57 -0.80 2.45
C THR A 31 -21.61 -0.22 1.41
N LEU A 32 -22.10 0.66 0.53
CA LEU A 32 -21.29 1.30 -0.50
C LEU A 32 -20.15 2.13 0.11
N ARG A 33 -20.44 2.89 1.17
CA ARG A 33 -19.41 3.65 1.90
C ARG A 33 -18.35 2.74 2.51
N GLY A 34 -18.75 1.59 3.06
CA GLY A 34 -17.83 0.57 3.57
C GLY A 34 -16.90 0.01 2.48
N HIS A 35 -17.44 -0.29 1.29
CA HIS A 35 -16.64 -0.75 0.16
C HIS A 35 -15.67 0.32 -0.34
N VAL A 36 -16.10 1.58 -0.47
CA VAL A 36 -15.22 2.68 -0.88
C VAL A 36 -14.08 2.86 0.12
N ALA A 37 -14.37 2.85 1.42
CA ALA A 37 -13.33 2.95 2.45
C ALA A 37 -12.31 1.79 2.35
N SER A 38 -12.80 0.56 2.13
CA SER A 38 -11.95 -0.62 1.96
C SER A 38 -11.06 -0.53 0.70
N LEU A 39 -11.61 -0.06 -0.42
CA LEU A 39 -10.87 0.14 -1.66
C LEU A 39 -9.80 1.23 -1.54
N ILE A 40 -10.11 2.32 -0.83
CA ILE A 40 -9.13 3.39 -0.54
C ILE A 40 -7.98 2.81 0.28
N SER A 41 -8.29 2.09 1.37
CA SER A 41 -7.25 1.46 2.20
C SER A 41 -6.41 0.47 1.39
N TYR A 42 -7.02 -0.40 0.60
CA TYR A 42 -6.32 -1.36 -0.26
C TYR A 42 -5.42 -0.68 -1.31
N LYS A 43 -5.88 0.42 -1.90
CA LYS A 43 -5.12 1.20 -2.88
C LYS A 43 -3.90 1.86 -2.26
N ASN A 44 -4.04 2.36 -1.03
CA ASN A 44 -2.99 3.10 -0.32
C ASN A 44 -2.03 2.20 0.46
N THR A 45 -2.37 0.93 0.67
CA THR A 45 -1.47 -0.03 1.30
C THR A 45 -0.29 -0.35 0.39
N VAL A 46 0.91 -0.09 0.91
CA VAL A 46 2.20 -0.43 0.31
C VAL A 46 3.05 -1.19 1.34
N TYR A 47 4.12 -1.81 0.88
CA TYR A 47 4.89 -2.78 1.66
C TYR A 47 6.37 -2.45 1.58
N TYR A 48 7.08 -2.54 2.71
CA TYR A 48 8.52 -2.36 2.74
C TYR A 48 9.23 -3.43 3.55
N ALA A 49 10.46 -3.77 3.14
CA ALA A 49 11.33 -4.69 3.84
C ALA A 49 12.76 -4.12 3.86
N VAL A 50 13.35 -4.04 5.06
CA VAL A 50 14.71 -3.55 5.26
C VAL A 50 15.47 -4.59 6.08
N GLY A 51 16.67 -4.96 5.63
CA GLY A 51 17.49 -5.91 6.37
C GLY A 51 18.80 -6.22 5.69
N THR A 52 19.54 -7.16 6.28
CA THR A 52 20.73 -7.72 5.64
C THR A 52 20.36 -8.60 4.46
N LYS A 53 21.31 -8.80 3.55
CA LYS A 53 21.12 -9.68 2.39
C LYS A 53 20.63 -11.07 2.78
N ASP A 54 21.19 -11.65 3.84
CA ASP A 54 20.88 -13.02 4.24
C ASP A 54 19.48 -13.13 4.88
N GLU A 55 19.05 -12.14 5.66
CA GLU A 55 17.69 -12.07 6.20
C GLU A 55 16.64 -11.95 5.09
N LEU A 56 16.88 -11.08 4.12
CA LEU A 56 15.95 -10.88 3.00
C LEU A 56 15.85 -12.11 2.11
N ILE A 57 16.94 -12.88 1.95
CA ILE A 57 16.91 -14.17 1.25
C ILE A 57 16.14 -15.21 2.06
N LYS A 58 16.43 -15.33 3.36
CA LYS A 58 15.77 -16.28 4.26
C LYS A 58 14.27 -16.06 4.31
N ASN A 59 13.83 -14.80 4.27
CA ASN A 59 12.42 -14.42 4.28
C ASN A 59 11.77 -14.47 2.89
N GLY A 60 12.51 -14.87 1.84
CA GLY A 60 11.99 -14.95 0.47
C GLY A 60 11.67 -13.60 -0.17
N VAL A 61 12.18 -12.50 0.38
CA VAL A 61 11.98 -11.13 -0.13
C VAL A 61 12.84 -10.88 -1.37
N VAL A 62 14.07 -11.41 -1.37
CA VAL A 62 14.99 -11.34 -2.52
C VAL A 62 15.51 -12.72 -2.86
N THR A 63 15.79 -12.95 -4.14
CA THR A 63 16.45 -14.18 -4.59
C THR A 63 17.81 -13.87 -5.18
N LYS A 64 18.82 -14.69 -4.87
CA LYS A 64 20.08 -14.71 -5.62
C LYS A 64 19.81 -15.44 -6.95
N GLU A 65 19.25 -14.78 -7.96
CA GLU A 65 19.30 -15.35 -9.31
C GLU A 65 20.75 -15.28 -9.80
N GLY A 66 21.47 -16.40 -9.67
CA GLY A 66 22.69 -16.65 -10.40
C GLY A 66 22.37 -17.44 -11.67
N SER A 67 22.85 -16.95 -12.81
CA SER A 67 23.08 -17.68 -14.06
C SER A 67 21.87 -18.06 -14.94
N LYS A 68 21.28 -17.09 -15.64
CA LYS A 68 21.08 -17.15 -17.10
C LYS A 68 20.60 -15.79 -17.62
N PHE A 69 21.44 -15.16 -18.45
CA PHE A 69 21.20 -13.90 -19.18
C PHE A 69 21.23 -12.61 -18.35
N LEU A 70 22.43 -12.01 -18.22
CA LEU A 70 22.79 -10.78 -18.95
C LEU A 70 24.23 -10.37 -18.57
N VAL A 71 25.01 -10.09 -19.60
CA VAL A 71 26.39 -9.60 -19.58
C VAL A 71 26.42 -8.23 -18.87
N PHE A 72 27.52 -7.95 -18.15
CA PHE A 72 27.85 -6.76 -17.33
C PHE A 72 27.52 -6.81 -15.83
N GLY A 73 28.47 -7.37 -15.07
CA GLY A 73 28.97 -6.74 -13.84
C GLY A 73 28.11 -6.81 -12.58
N GLY A 74 28.14 -7.95 -11.89
CA GLY A 74 27.84 -8.06 -10.46
C GLY A 74 26.51 -8.73 -10.11
N THR A 75 26.54 -9.54 -9.05
CA THR A 75 25.42 -10.29 -8.48
C THR A 75 24.28 -9.34 -8.08
N ARG A 76 23.32 -9.07 -8.98
CA ARG A 76 22.16 -8.23 -8.70
C ARG A 76 21.20 -9.01 -7.79
N LEU A 77 20.86 -8.43 -6.64
CA LEU A 77 19.73 -8.89 -5.84
C LEU A 77 18.47 -8.35 -6.52
N GLU A 78 17.56 -9.25 -6.86
CA GLU A 78 16.27 -8.88 -7.43
C GLU A 78 15.14 -9.28 -6.46
N PRO A 79 14.04 -8.51 -6.45
CA PRO A 79 12.82 -8.92 -5.75
C PRO A 79 12.41 -10.33 -6.18
N ALA A 80 11.99 -11.18 -5.24
CA ALA A 80 11.52 -12.52 -5.59
C ALA A 80 10.29 -12.45 -6.51
N ARG A 81 10.15 -13.43 -7.42
CA ARG A 81 9.01 -13.49 -8.37
C ARG A 81 7.65 -13.58 -7.68
N ASN A 82 7.62 -14.20 -6.50
CA ASN A 82 6.43 -14.28 -5.66
C ASN A 82 6.76 -13.70 -4.28
N LEU A 83 6.39 -12.44 -4.07
CA LEU A 83 6.61 -11.73 -2.82
C LEU A 83 5.53 -12.12 -1.82
N ASN A 84 5.91 -12.74 -0.70
CA ASN A 84 5.00 -13.00 0.41
C ASN A 84 4.79 -11.71 1.22
N PRO A 85 3.58 -11.12 1.27
CA PRO A 85 3.32 -9.89 2.02
C PRO A 85 3.66 -10.00 3.52
N ALA A 86 3.60 -11.21 4.10
CA ALA A 86 3.94 -11.43 5.50
C ALA A 86 5.43 -11.21 5.83
N ALA A 87 6.30 -11.20 4.82
CA ALA A 87 7.72 -10.88 4.96
C ALA A 87 7.99 -9.36 4.92
N PHE A 88 6.96 -8.55 4.73
CA PHE A 88 7.03 -7.10 4.63
C PHE A 88 6.24 -6.43 5.75
N THR A 89 6.58 -5.17 6.01
CA THR A 89 5.77 -4.29 6.83
C THR A 89 4.82 -3.51 5.92
N ALA A 90 3.52 -3.63 6.18
CA ALA A 90 2.49 -2.87 5.49
C ALA A 90 2.34 -1.46 6.08
N ILE A 91 2.24 -0.46 5.21
CA ILE A 91 2.04 0.95 5.58
C ILE A 91 1.03 1.62 4.64
N ASP A 92 0.44 2.72 5.09
CA ASP A 92 -0.37 3.59 4.23
C ASP A 92 0.53 4.67 3.62
N LYS A 93 0.69 4.67 2.30
CA LYS A 93 1.55 5.62 1.58
C LYS A 93 1.12 7.09 1.70
N THR A 94 -0.13 7.35 2.10
CA THR A 94 -0.66 8.71 2.29
C THR A 94 -0.34 9.26 3.68
N GLN A 95 -0.05 8.38 4.64
CA GLN A 95 0.23 8.72 6.03
C GLN A 95 1.71 8.57 6.38
N THR A 96 2.37 7.56 5.81
CA THR A 96 3.77 7.22 6.09
C THR A 96 4.67 7.74 4.98
N HIS A 97 5.26 8.91 5.23
CA HIS A 97 6.25 9.53 4.34
C HIS A 97 7.68 9.29 4.81
N SER A 98 7.88 8.82 6.04
CA SER A 98 9.20 8.53 6.61
C SER A 98 9.32 7.08 7.05
N ILE A 99 10.46 6.45 6.71
CA ILE A 99 10.79 5.08 7.09
C ILE A 99 12.11 5.09 7.84
N ALA A 100 12.06 4.76 9.14
CA ALA A 100 13.25 4.62 9.96
C ALA A 100 13.99 3.32 9.62
N LEU A 101 15.29 3.42 9.37
CA LEU A 101 16.12 2.26 9.06
C LEU A 101 16.57 1.57 10.35
N PRO A 102 16.61 0.23 10.41
CA PRO A 102 16.89 -0.52 11.65
C PRO A 102 18.21 -0.16 12.34
N ARG A 103 19.21 0.24 11.56
CA ARG A 103 20.53 0.66 12.04
C ARG A 103 20.92 2.01 11.47
N ILE A 104 20.90 3.04 12.31
CA ILE A 104 21.22 4.42 11.93
C ILE A 104 22.66 4.59 11.45
N ASP A 105 23.60 3.73 11.87
CA ASP A 105 25.02 3.78 11.49
C ASP A 105 25.30 3.19 10.10
N ARG A 106 24.38 2.36 9.58
CA ARG A 106 24.57 1.60 8.34
C ARG A 106 23.93 2.27 7.14
N LYS A 107 24.49 1.96 5.97
CA LYS A 107 23.97 2.39 4.68
C LYS A 107 23.07 1.30 4.10
N TYR A 108 22.02 1.72 3.44
CA TYR A 108 21.06 0.84 2.81
C TYR A 108 20.92 1.22 1.36
N LYS A 109 20.80 0.22 0.49
CA LYS A 109 20.61 0.40 -0.94
C LYS A 109 19.23 -0.11 -1.33
N ILE A 110 18.52 0.68 -2.13
CA ILE A 110 17.27 0.25 -2.76
C ILE A 110 17.61 -0.77 -3.85
N VAL A 111 17.00 -1.95 -3.79
CA VAL A 111 17.18 -3.03 -4.79
C VAL A 111 15.90 -3.33 -5.57
N SER A 112 14.81 -2.65 -5.22
CA SER A 112 13.53 -2.68 -5.92
C SER A 112 13.45 -1.56 -6.98
N ARG A 113 12.29 -1.38 -7.62
CA ARG A 113 12.11 -0.50 -8.79
C ARG A 113 11.95 0.99 -8.47
N GLN A 114 11.89 1.37 -7.20
CA GLN A 114 11.68 2.75 -6.78
C GLN A 114 12.93 3.59 -7.04
N SER A 115 12.70 4.85 -7.41
CA SER A 115 13.77 5.79 -7.72
C SER A 115 14.17 6.57 -6.46
N PRO A 116 15.47 6.65 -6.12
CA PRO A 116 15.95 7.50 -5.04
C PRO A 116 15.71 9.01 -5.25
N GLU A 117 15.38 9.45 -6.47
CA GLU A 117 15.11 10.86 -6.76
C GLU A 117 13.85 11.41 -6.08
N PHE A 118 12.93 10.51 -5.70
CA PHE A 118 11.71 10.84 -4.95
C PHE A 118 11.92 10.75 -3.43
N LEU A 119 13.17 10.64 -2.99
CA LEU A 119 13.56 10.70 -1.58
C LEU A 119 14.20 12.05 -1.27
N SER A 120 13.97 12.58 -0.07
CA SER A 120 14.77 13.65 0.50
C SER A 120 15.83 13.09 1.45
N GLY A 121 16.91 13.87 1.62
CA GLY A 121 18.04 13.54 2.49
C GLY A 121 19.32 13.17 1.73
N ASP A 122 20.31 12.68 2.47
CA ASP A 122 21.65 12.33 1.97
C ASP A 122 21.61 11.00 1.19
N VAL A 123 20.96 11.00 0.03
CA VAL A 123 21.13 9.95 -0.98
C VAL A 123 22.49 10.14 -1.61
N ASN A 124 23.39 9.17 -1.42
CA ASN A 124 24.72 9.29 -2.03
C ASN A 124 24.66 8.99 -3.55
N PRO A 125 25.72 9.31 -4.31
CA PRO A 125 25.77 9.03 -5.76
C PRO A 125 25.62 7.55 -6.15
N LYS A 126 25.70 6.63 -5.19
CA LYS A 126 25.49 5.18 -5.37
C LYS A 126 24.04 4.75 -5.06
N GLY A 127 23.16 5.69 -4.73
CA GLY A 127 21.77 5.46 -4.36
C GLY A 127 21.60 4.85 -2.98
N GLU A 128 22.56 5.04 -2.07
CA GLU A 128 22.48 4.56 -0.69
C GLU A 128 21.98 5.65 0.26
N VAL A 129 21.21 5.24 1.26
CA VAL A 129 20.58 6.10 2.28
C VAL A 129 20.94 5.62 3.69
N LYS A 130 20.83 6.51 4.67
CA LYS A 130 21.21 6.25 6.08
C LYS A 130 20.23 6.91 7.04
N GLY A 131 19.96 6.25 8.16
CA GLY A 131 19.10 6.77 9.23
C GLY A 131 17.62 6.72 8.92
N VAL A 132 17.11 7.68 8.15
CA VAL A 132 15.69 7.80 7.80
C VAL A 132 15.56 8.01 6.30
N VAL A 133 14.58 7.33 5.71
CA VAL A 133 14.17 7.54 4.32
C VAL A 133 12.94 8.42 4.34
N GLU A 134 13.08 9.64 3.84
CA GLU A 134 11.99 10.59 3.69
C GLU A 134 11.52 10.57 2.23
N ILE A 135 10.24 10.29 2.00
CA ILE A 135 9.62 10.16 0.67
C ILE A 135 8.91 11.47 0.37
N VAL A 136 9.40 12.22 -0.63
CA VAL A 136 8.81 13.53 -1.00
C VAL A 136 7.68 13.43 -2.00
N ALA A 137 7.69 12.38 -2.82
CA ALA A 137 6.70 12.16 -3.87
C ALA A 137 6.17 10.72 -3.79
N PRO A 138 5.25 10.42 -2.87
CA PRO A 138 4.81 9.05 -2.59
C PRO A 138 4.15 8.37 -3.77
N GLU A 139 3.34 9.08 -4.56
CA GLU A 139 2.66 8.49 -5.71
C GLU A 139 3.67 8.03 -6.77
N GLU A 140 4.64 8.88 -7.08
CA GLU A 140 5.73 8.63 -8.03
C GLU A 140 6.69 7.56 -7.50
N PHE A 141 7.04 7.61 -6.22
CA PHE A 141 7.91 6.64 -5.58
C PHE A 141 7.29 5.24 -5.57
N TRP A 142 6.00 5.10 -5.25
CA TRP A 142 5.32 3.80 -5.18
C TRP A 142 4.72 3.31 -6.51
N SER A 143 4.71 4.15 -7.55
CA SER A 143 4.16 3.81 -8.88
C SER A 143 4.83 2.59 -9.54
N PRO A 144 6.18 2.45 -9.56
CA PRO A 144 6.84 1.31 -10.19
C PRO A 144 6.61 -0.02 -9.48
N SER A 145 6.34 0.01 -8.17
CA SER A 145 6.12 -1.17 -7.32
C SER A 145 5.54 -0.76 -5.96
N LYS A 146 4.54 -1.50 -5.49
CA LYS A 146 4.03 -1.41 -4.10
C LYS A 146 4.98 -1.99 -3.06
N TYR A 147 6.06 -2.65 -3.48
CA TYR A 147 7.04 -3.32 -2.61
C TYR A 147 8.39 -2.62 -2.68
N LEU A 148 8.80 -2.01 -1.57
CA LEU A 148 10.13 -1.43 -1.38
C LEU A 148 11.03 -2.44 -0.69
N ILE A 149 12.22 -2.65 -1.24
CA ILE A 149 13.22 -3.55 -0.66
C ILE A 149 14.53 -2.80 -0.53
N MET A 150 15.06 -2.79 0.69
CA MET A 150 16.31 -2.12 1.03
C MET A 150 17.29 -3.08 1.69
N VAL A 151 18.47 -3.20 1.09
CA VAL A 151 19.52 -4.11 1.56
C VAL A 151 20.57 -3.31 2.29
N GLN A 152 20.91 -3.74 3.51
CA GLN A 152 22.03 -3.20 4.26
C GLN A 152 23.35 -3.53 3.56
N ASN A 153 24.22 -2.52 3.41
CA ASN A 153 25.60 -2.68 2.96
C ASN A 153 26.57 -2.88 4.14
#